data_AF-A0AAU6ITG9-F1
#
_entry.id   AF-A0AAU6ITG9-F1
#
_cell.length_a   1.000
_cell.length_b   1.000
_cell.length_c   1.000
_cell.angle_alpha   90.00
_cell.angle_beta   90.00
_cell.angle_gamma   90.00
#
_symmetry.space_group_name_H-M   'P 1'
#
loop_
_entity.id
_entity.type
_entity.pdbx_description
1 polymer ?
#
loop_
_entity_poly.entity_id
_entity_poly.type
_entity_poly.pdbx_seq_one_letter_code
_entity_poly.pdbx_strand_id
1 'polypeptide(L)'
;MSHLTEQRYPNVAELVQSARELATHRPDLCVLRQVGTSRAGRPLHLLSVGHDHRAVLVVAGAHANEPAGGSTLLRLAERALMERELRTDCSWHFLLCADPDGADLHRTPAPRTLLDYHRHFYRPAGPEQPEWSPSVLPPDRLPPETRTLTGVIDELRPFLQVSLHGTDLGGSWVQLTRDIPGLAEPFAKSAAELHIPVETGASDAAGWPATGPGVHVMPEPGAEAAFPSLPDDARHSTWHHAHRYGGRTAIVEVPMWASDLVDDPAPHPAPDRALRRLAQRLSRDTLLVEEILQSALPRLPEADGPLMRATRWAVALVPGLAGDWLQPPPPDATMAYVGSIDAFSRRLPLRAAAMLLRVLKEADDPDAERLEQLVTHWCDAFAERFRARWVPLEHQVEHQSRTTVAAVRHTLAAGD
;
A
#
# COMPACT_ATOMS: atom_id res chain seq x y z
N MET A 1 7.16 -3.64 26.57
CA MET A 1 6.01 -4.58 26.69
C MET A 1 5.56 -4.88 25.28
N SER A 2 5.30 -6.14 24.90
CA SER A 2 4.92 -6.47 23.53
C SER A 2 3.64 -5.72 23.15
N HIS A 3 3.73 -4.72 22.27
CA HIS A 3 2.57 -3.96 21.77
C HIS A 3 1.64 -4.82 20.89
N LEU A 4 1.99 -6.09 20.65
CA LEU A 4 1.23 -7.03 19.80
C LEU A 4 0.16 -7.82 20.57
N THR A 5 -0.05 -7.59 21.87
CA THR A 5 -1.13 -8.29 22.62
C THR A 5 -2.54 -7.80 22.26
N GLU A 6 -2.68 -6.66 21.59
CA GLU A 6 -3.96 -6.20 21.05
C GLU A 6 -3.97 -6.37 19.53
N GLN A 7 -4.99 -7.04 18.98
CA GLN A 7 -5.26 -7.14 17.53
C GLN A 7 -5.75 -5.78 17.00
N ARG A 8 -4.88 -4.78 17.10
CA ARG A 8 -5.19 -3.38 16.83
C ARG A 8 -4.01 -2.67 16.18
N TYR A 9 -4.27 -1.93 15.12
CA TYR A 9 -3.27 -1.06 14.51
C TYR A 9 -3.04 0.20 15.38
N PRO A 10 -1.78 0.56 15.65
CA PRO A 10 -1.45 1.80 16.36
C PRO A 10 -1.73 3.00 15.47
N ASN A 11 -2.18 4.11 16.08
CA ASN A 11 -2.24 5.39 15.37
C ASN A 11 -0.85 6.07 15.34
N VAL A 12 -0.71 7.15 14.58
CA VAL A 12 0.58 7.86 14.42
C VAL A 12 1.14 8.36 15.75
N ALA A 13 0.30 8.84 16.67
CA ALA A 13 0.76 9.32 17.97
C ALA A 13 1.32 8.17 18.84
N GLU A 14 0.69 7.00 18.79
CA GLU A 14 1.16 5.78 19.44
C GLU A 14 2.48 5.28 18.84
N LEU A 15 2.61 5.28 17.51
CA LEU A 15 3.87 4.96 16.82
C LEU A 15 5.02 5.87 17.27
N VAL A 16 4.78 7.18 17.32
CA VAL A 16 5.77 8.17 17.76
C VAL A 16 6.14 7.98 19.23
N GLN A 17 5.15 7.67 20.08
CA GLN A 17 5.38 7.41 21.51
C GLN A 17 6.23 6.16 21.72
N SER A 18 5.89 5.03 21.07
CA SER A 18 6.70 3.81 21.12
C SER A 18 8.13 4.03 20.60
N ALA A 19 8.29 4.77 19.50
CA ALA A 19 9.61 5.12 18.98
C ALA A 19 10.43 5.98 19.96
N ARG A 20 9.78 6.92 20.67
CA ARG A 20 10.42 7.75 21.70
C ARG A 20 10.85 6.92 22.90
N GLU A 21 10.06 5.92 23.29
CA GLU A 21 10.41 4.98 24.35
C GLU A 21 11.65 4.15 23.96
N LEU A 22 11.73 3.65 22.73
CA LEU A 22 12.93 2.96 22.22
C LEU A 22 14.16 3.86 22.25
N ALA A 23 14.03 5.11 21.78
CA ALA A 23 15.12 6.10 21.82
C ALA A 23 15.58 6.46 23.24
N THR A 24 14.64 6.55 24.19
CA THR A 24 14.94 6.84 25.61
C THR A 24 15.57 5.64 26.31
N HIS A 25 15.18 4.43 25.94
CA HIS A 25 15.69 3.20 26.55
C HIS A 25 17.14 2.91 26.14
N ARG A 26 17.50 3.20 24.88
CA ARG A 26 18.84 2.98 24.32
C ARG A 26 19.34 4.21 23.55
N PRO A 27 19.58 5.34 24.24
CA PRO A 27 20.02 6.58 23.60
C PRO A 27 21.42 6.46 22.98
N ASP A 28 22.17 5.42 23.36
CA ASP A 28 23.45 5.06 22.77
C ASP A 28 23.32 4.43 21.37
N LEU A 29 22.14 3.97 20.96
CA LEU A 29 21.92 3.30 19.66
C LEU A 29 20.76 3.88 18.86
N CYS A 30 19.81 4.54 19.51
CA CYS A 30 18.56 4.97 18.93
C CYS A 30 18.42 6.49 18.95
N VAL A 31 18.09 7.08 17.79
CA VAL A 31 17.83 8.52 17.67
C VAL A 31 16.50 8.73 16.97
N LEU A 32 15.57 9.44 17.64
CA LEU A 32 14.32 9.90 17.05
C LEU A 32 14.43 11.38 16.72
N ARG A 33 14.16 11.76 15.46
CA ARG A 33 14.12 13.16 15.03
C ARG A 33 12.90 13.45 14.16
N GLN A 34 12.45 14.70 14.17
CA GLN A 34 11.52 15.19 13.17
C GLN A 34 12.31 15.52 11.88
N VAL A 35 11.84 15.00 10.74
CA VAL A 35 12.48 15.16 9.42
C VAL A 35 11.70 16.08 8.48
N GLY A 36 10.47 16.42 8.84
CA GLY A 36 9.64 17.31 8.06
C GLY A 36 8.27 17.53 8.69
N THR A 37 7.39 18.13 7.90
CA THR A 37 6.04 18.49 8.30
C THR A 37 5.11 18.28 7.10
N SER A 38 3.94 17.69 7.34
CA SER A 38 2.90 17.47 6.33
C SER A 38 2.22 18.76 5.89
N ARG A 39 1.35 18.67 4.88
CA ARG A 39 0.57 19.81 4.38
C ARG A 39 -0.30 20.45 5.46
N ALA A 40 -0.89 19.65 6.35
CA ALA A 40 -1.69 20.12 7.46
C ALA A 40 -0.88 20.31 8.76
N GLY A 41 0.45 20.39 8.67
CA GLY A 41 1.28 20.80 9.81
C GLY A 41 1.68 19.69 10.77
N ARG A 42 1.42 18.42 10.46
CA ARG A 42 1.78 17.28 11.32
C ARG A 42 3.25 16.88 11.13
N PRO A 43 3.98 16.56 12.20
CA PRO A 43 5.40 16.22 12.09
C PRO A 43 5.63 14.82 11.49
N LEU A 44 6.58 14.72 10.57
CA LEU A 44 7.11 13.44 10.09
C LEU A 44 8.35 13.08 10.91
N HIS A 45 8.42 11.85 11.42
CA HIS A 45 9.47 11.40 12.32
C HIS A 45 10.27 10.24 11.74
N LEU A 46 11.59 10.28 11.93
CA LEU A 46 12.53 9.23 11.59
C LEU A 46 13.18 8.67 12.87
N LEU A 47 13.04 7.37 13.09
CA LEU A 47 13.77 6.63 14.11
C LEU A 47 14.97 5.94 13.46
N SER A 48 16.18 6.24 13.93
CA SER A 48 17.41 5.57 13.50
C SER A 48 17.89 4.60 14.57
N VAL A 49 18.39 3.43 14.18
CA VAL A 49 18.95 2.39 15.05
C VAL A 49 20.29 1.89 14.47
N GLY A 50 21.39 2.13 15.19
CA GLY A 50 22.74 1.78 14.75
C GLY A 50 23.58 2.97 14.27
N HIS A 51 24.83 2.70 13.89
CA HIS A 51 25.81 3.73 13.50
C HIS A 51 26.64 3.37 12.26
N ASP A 52 26.34 2.24 11.60
CA ASP A 52 27.00 1.91 10.35
C ASP A 52 26.61 2.91 9.25
N HIS A 53 27.54 3.15 8.32
CA HIS A 53 27.38 4.01 7.17
C HIS A 53 26.41 3.48 6.10
N ARG A 54 26.23 2.16 5.99
CA ARG A 54 25.27 1.54 5.07
C ARG A 54 23.87 1.64 5.66
N ALA A 55 23.00 2.38 4.99
CA ALA A 55 21.64 2.63 5.47
C ALA A 55 20.60 1.70 4.83
N VAL A 56 19.73 1.14 5.67
CA VAL A 56 18.42 0.60 5.28
C VAL A 56 17.36 1.62 5.67
N LEU A 57 16.52 2.03 4.73
CA LEU A 57 15.38 2.91 4.99
C LEU A 57 14.08 2.09 4.92
N VAL A 58 13.32 2.04 6.00
CA VAL A 58 11.98 1.43 6.04
C VAL A 58 10.94 2.53 6.13
N VAL A 59 10.00 2.54 5.20
CA VAL A 59 8.93 3.55 5.08
C VAL A 59 7.60 2.89 5.40
N ALA A 60 6.83 3.50 6.32
CA ALA A 60 5.47 3.07 6.62
C ALA A 60 4.47 4.20 6.41
N GLY A 61 3.19 3.84 6.24
CA GLY A 61 2.09 4.81 6.21
C GLY A 61 2.14 5.77 5.02
N ALA A 62 2.59 5.30 3.85
CA ALA A 62 2.44 6.03 2.58
C ALA A 62 0.97 6.11 2.15
N HIS A 63 0.17 5.11 2.50
CA HIS A 63 -1.27 5.13 2.36
C HIS A 63 -1.95 4.90 3.70
N ALA A 64 -2.86 5.81 4.05
CA ALA A 64 -3.59 5.77 5.31
C ALA A 64 -4.39 4.47 5.53
N ASN A 65 -4.87 3.87 4.44
CA ASN A 65 -5.70 2.68 4.45
C ASN A 65 -4.93 1.36 4.60
N GLU A 66 -3.60 1.41 4.79
CA GLU A 66 -2.68 0.26 4.83
C GLU A 66 -1.94 0.20 6.19
N PRO A 67 -2.65 -0.13 7.28
CA PRO A 67 -2.17 0.18 8.63
C PRO A 67 -1.11 -0.80 9.19
N ALA A 68 -0.84 -1.92 8.53
CA ALA A 68 0.08 -2.95 9.00
C ALA A 68 1.53 -2.43 9.14
N GLY A 69 1.96 -1.53 8.25
CA GLY A 69 3.33 -1.05 8.18
C GLY A 69 3.84 -0.42 9.47
N GLY A 70 2.98 0.28 10.23
CA GLY A 70 3.35 0.89 11.50
C GLY A 70 3.77 -0.15 12.55
N SER A 71 2.96 -1.19 12.72
CA SER A 71 3.27 -2.30 13.64
C SER A 71 4.51 -3.08 13.21
N THR A 72 4.66 -3.32 11.90
CA THR A 72 5.84 -3.98 11.31
C THR A 72 7.12 -3.21 11.59
N LEU A 73 7.09 -1.89 11.38
CA LEU A 73 8.24 -1.02 11.61
C LEU A 73 8.67 -1.00 13.08
N LEU A 74 7.72 -0.95 14.03
CA LEU A 74 8.06 -1.03 15.46
C LEU A 74 8.69 -2.38 15.81
N ARG A 75 8.13 -3.48 15.30
CA ARG A 75 8.70 -4.83 15.48
C ARG A 75 10.12 -4.91 14.93
N LEU A 76 10.38 -4.36 13.74
CA LEU A 76 11.71 -4.31 13.14
C LEU A 76 12.68 -3.44 13.95
N ALA A 77 12.24 -2.28 14.45
CA ALA A 77 13.07 -1.42 15.28
C ALA A 77 13.46 -2.09 16.60
N GLU A 78 12.52 -2.77 17.26
CA GLU A 78 12.79 -3.59 18.45
C GLU A 78 13.79 -4.71 18.16
N ARG A 79 13.61 -5.41 17.02
CA ARG A 79 14.55 -6.47 16.61
C ARG A 79 15.93 -5.93 16.31
N ALA A 80 16.05 -4.85 15.54
CA ALA A 80 17.33 -4.22 15.24
C ALA A 80 18.06 -3.78 16.52
N LEU A 81 17.31 -3.36 17.55
CA LEU A 81 17.88 -2.99 18.84
C LEU A 81 18.41 -4.19 19.65
N MET A 82 17.68 -5.31 19.63
CA MET A 82 17.98 -6.51 20.44
C MET A 82 18.93 -7.49 19.74
N GLU A 83 18.81 -7.67 18.43
CA GLU A 83 19.57 -8.59 17.59
C GLU A 83 20.74 -7.84 16.94
N ARG A 84 21.93 -7.90 17.57
CA ARG A 84 23.13 -7.19 17.07
C ARG A 84 23.48 -7.57 15.62
N GLU A 85 23.19 -8.80 15.24
CA GLU A 85 23.44 -9.34 13.90
C GLU A 85 22.71 -8.55 12.82
N LEU A 86 21.52 -8.01 13.11
CA LEU A 86 20.77 -7.20 12.15
C LEU A 86 21.41 -5.83 11.88
N ARG A 87 22.31 -5.40 12.76
CA ARG A 87 22.96 -4.07 12.71
C ARG A 87 24.49 -4.16 12.67
N THR A 88 25.02 -5.29 12.22
CA THR A 88 26.47 -5.51 12.11
C THR A 88 27.07 -4.81 10.90
N ASP A 89 26.36 -4.80 9.77
CA ASP A 89 26.82 -4.23 8.48
C ASP A 89 25.89 -3.14 7.93
N CYS A 90 24.93 -2.68 8.73
CA CYS A 90 24.03 -1.60 8.36
C CYS A 90 23.39 -0.93 9.57
N SER A 91 22.89 0.29 9.35
CA SER A 91 21.98 1.01 10.23
C SER A 91 20.57 0.97 9.68
N TRP A 92 19.59 0.94 10.57
CA TRP A 92 18.18 0.95 10.21
C TRP A 92 17.58 2.32 10.47
N HIS A 93 16.83 2.82 9.49
CA HIS A 93 16.14 4.10 9.57
C HIS A 93 14.67 3.88 9.23
N PHE A 94 13.79 4.38 10.09
CA PHE A 94 12.38 4.05 10.10
C PHE A 94 11.56 5.35 9.98
N LEU A 95 11.02 5.64 8.79
CA LEU A 95 10.08 6.75 8.60
C LEU A 95 8.70 6.28 9.09
N LEU A 96 8.30 6.75 10.28
CA LEU A 96 7.19 6.17 11.03
C LEU A 96 5.84 6.28 10.31
N CYS A 97 5.63 7.38 9.58
CA CYS A 97 4.43 7.63 8.79
C CYS A 97 4.75 8.68 7.72
N ALA A 98 4.65 8.30 6.44
CA ALA A 98 4.89 9.19 5.31
C ALA A 98 3.71 10.15 5.04
N ASP A 99 2.47 9.72 5.29
CA ASP A 99 1.26 10.56 5.16
C ASP A 99 0.49 10.66 6.49
N PRO A 100 0.99 11.44 7.48
CA PRO A 100 0.30 11.59 8.76
C PRO A 100 -1.04 12.34 8.65
N ASP A 101 -1.27 13.08 7.57
CA ASP A 101 -2.54 13.76 7.31
C ASP A 101 -3.60 12.76 6.86
N GLY A 102 -3.26 11.89 5.90
CA GLY A 102 -4.15 10.79 5.52
C GLY A 102 -4.41 9.82 6.66
N ALA A 103 -3.39 9.48 7.45
CA ALA A 103 -3.52 8.59 8.60
C ALA A 103 -4.47 9.13 9.69
N ASP A 104 -4.63 10.46 9.81
CA ASP A 104 -5.62 11.05 10.71
C ASP A 104 -7.06 10.93 10.18
N LEU A 105 -7.22 10.89 8.86
CA LEU A 105 -8.51 10.77 8.17
C LEU A 105 -9.02 9.32 8.06
N HIS A 106 -8.13 8.33 7.95
CA HIS A 106 -8.49 6.91 7.97
C HIS A 106 -8.44 6.36 9.39
N ARG A 107 -9.57 5.91 9.94
CA ARG A 107 -9.63 5.44 11.34
C ARG A 107 -10.30 4.08 11.46
N THR A 108 -9.50 3.02 11.31
CA THR A 108 -9.97 1.65 11.55
C THR A 108 -8.97 0.81 12.35
N PRO A 109 -8.89 1.02 13.68
CA PRO A 109 -7.86 0.38 14.48
C PRO A 109 -8.05 -1.13 14.62
N ALA A 110 -9.28 -1.65 14.61
CA ALA A 110 -9.56 -3.09 14.72
C ALA A 110 -10.84 -3.47 13.95
N PRO A 111 -10.84 -3.42 12.60
CA PRO A 111 -11.99 -3.82 11.80
C PRO A 111 -12.34 -5.29 12.02
N ARG A 112 -13.62 -5.61 12.16
CA ARG A 112 -14.11 -7.01 12.22
C ARG A 112 -14.62 -7.49 10.86
N THR A 113 -15.04 -6.56 10.01
CA THR A 113 -15.62 -6.83 8.69
C THR A 113 -15.06 -5.84 7.66
N LEU A 114 -15.20 -6.15 6.37
CA LEU A 114 -14.90 -5.20 5.30
C LEU A 114 -15.73 -3.92 5.45
N LEU A 115 -16.97 -4.01 5.94
CA LEU A 115 -17.81 -2.85 6.18
C LEU A 115 -17.25 -1.94 7.28
N ASP A 116 -16.77 -2.51 8.39
CA ASP A 116 -16.14 -1.73 9.46
C ASP A 116 -14.91 -0.97 8.97
N TYR A 117 -14.12 -1.59 8.08
CA TYR A 117 -13.01 -0.95 7.38
C TYR A 117 -13.43 0.18 6.44
N HIS A 118 -14.48 -0.03 5.66
CA HIS A 118 -14.90 0.96 4.68
C HIS A 118 -15.64 2.15 5.32
N ARG A 119 -16.29 1.99 6.48
CA ARG A 119 -17.01 3.08 7.19
C ARG A 119 -16.16 4.32 7.48
N HIS A 120 -14.87 4.12 7.75
CA HIS A 120 -13.92 5.20 8.03
C HIS A 120 -12.79 5.23 7.01
N PHE A 121 -13.07 4.78 5.78
CA PHE A 121 -12.11 4.71 4.70
C PHE A 121 -11.60 6.09 4.29
N TYR A 122 -10.29 6.18 4.03
CA TYR A 122 -9.70 7.30 3.32
C TYR A 122 -8.44 6.81 2.60
N ARG A 123 -8.33 7.12 1.32
CA ARG A 123 -7.09 7.00 0.54
C ARG A 123 -6.93 8.30 -0.26
N PRO A 124 -5.79 9.00 -0.20
CA PRO A 124 -5.61 10.26 -0.92
C PRO A 124 -5.71 10.04 -2.44
N ALA A 125 -5.99 11.11 -3.19
CA ALA A 125 -5.77 11.13 -4.64
C ALA A 125 -4.28 10.93 -4.96
N GLY A 126 -3.94 10.40 -6.14
CA GLY A 126 -2.55 10.16 -6.55
C GLY A 126 -1.59 11.36 -6.34
N PRO A 127 -1.96 12.59 -6.73
CA PRO A 127 -1.16 13.80 -6.50
C PRO A 127 -0.87 14.13 -5.03
N GLU A 128 -1.63 13.53 -4.12
CA GLU A 128 -1.57 13.77 -2.67
C GLU A 128 -0.88 12.63 -1.91
N GLN A 129 -0.51 11.54 -2.58
CA GLN A 129 0.18 10.39 -1.98
C GLN A 129 1.70 10.66 -1.98
N PRO A 130 2.41 10.55 -0.83
CA PRO A 130 3.82 10.89 -0.74
C PRO A 130 4.71 10.12 -1.72
N GLU A 131 4.43 8.82 -1.92
CA GLU A 131 5.27 8.00 -2.77
C GLU A 131 4.95 8.13 -4.26
N TRP A 132 3.68 8.39 -4.60
CA TRP A 132 3.17 8.43 -5.97
C TRP A 132 3.12 9.81 -6.62
N SER A 133 3.04 10.87 -5.82
CA SER A 133 2.90 12.24 -6.33
C SER A 133 3.92 12.64 -7.41
N PRO A 134 5.21 12.22 -7.41
CA PRO A 134 6.11 12.60 -8.50
C PRO A 134 5.85 11.87 -9.82
N SER A 135 5.03 10.83 -9.85
CA SER A 135 4.52 10.22 -11.09
C SER A 135 3.46 11.07 -11.79
N VAL A 136 2.79 11.96 -11.06
CA VAL A 136 1.61 12.70 -11.55
C VAL A 136 1.71 14.22 -11.39
N LEU A 137 2.74 14.71 -10.73
CA LEU A 137 2.99 16.14 -10.51
C LEU A 137 4.44 16.52 -10.89
N PRO A 138 4.64 17.75 -11.40
CA PRO A 138 5.99 18.28 -11.58
C PRO A 138 6.66 18.61 -10.23
N PRO A 139 8.01 18.70 -10.19
CA PRO A 139 8.78 18.90 -8.96
C PRO A 139 8.36 20.09 -8.08
N ASP A 140 7.94 21.20 -8.68
CA ASP A 140 7.52 22.44 -8.00
C ASP A 140 6.16 22.31 -7.30
N ARG A 141 5.38 21.28 -7.64
CA ARG A 141 4.06 21.00 -7.06
C ARG A 141 4.03 19.83 -6.10
N LEU A 142 5.16 19.15 -5.89
CA LEU A 142 5.23 18.01 -4.99
C LEU A 142 4.84 18.40 -3.55
N PRO A 143 4.04 17.59 -2.87
CA PRO A 143 3.64 17.88 -1.51
C PRO A 143 4.84 17.78 -0.55
N PRO A 144 4.84 18.51 0.58
CA PRO A 144 5.94 18.52 1.54
C PRO A 144 6.34 17.14 2.05
N GLU A 145 5.40 16.21 2.20
CA GLU A 145 5.63 14.82 2.60
C GLU A 145 6.57 14.10 1.62
N THR A 146 6.32 14.25 0.32
CA THR A 146 7.16 13.72 -0.77
C THR A 146 8.56 14.33 -0.71
N ARG A 147 8.64 15.65 -0.57
CA ARG A 147 9.93 16.37 -0.49
C ARG A 147 10.74 15.94 0.74
N THR A 148 10.07 15.68 1.86
CA THR A 148 10.68 15.12 3.06
C THR A 148 11.19 13.71 2.80
N LEU A 149 10.39 12.83 2.20
CA LEU A 149 10.82 11.46 1.88
C LEU A 149 12.03 11.46 0.94
N THR A 150 11.99 12.21 -0.17
CA THR A 150 13.14 12.30 -1.08
C THR A 150 14.36 12.93 -0.39
N GLY A 151 14.16 13.91 0.49
CA GLY A 151 15.24 14.52 1.27
C GLY A 151 15.88 13.54 2.27
N VAL A 152 15.09 12.67 2.89
CA VAL A 152 15.60 11.57 3.75
C VAL A 152 16.39 10.57 2.90
N ILE A 153 15.91 10.21 1.71
CA ILE A 153 16.64 9.32 0.80
C ILE A 153 17.95 9.97 0.35
N ASP A 154 17.97 11.27 0.04
CA ASP A 154 19.17 12.03 -0.35
C ASP A 154 20.21 12.10 0.79
N GLU A 155 19.73 12.24 2.03
CA GLU A 155 20.54 12.26 3.24
C GLU A 155 21.16 10.88 3.53
N LEU A 156 20.34 9.84 3.55
CA LEU A 156 20.74 8.49 3.99
C LEU A 156 21.41 7.68 2.89
N ARG A 157 21.09 7.95 1.61
CA ARG A 157 21.55 7.20 0.44
C ARG A 157 21.44 5.68 0.64
N PRO A 158 20.22 5.18 0.96
CA PRO A 158 20.06 3.80 1.38
C PRO A 158 20.45 2.82 0.28
N PHE A 159 21.16 1.76 0.64
CA PHE A 159 21.41 0.66 -0.32
C PHE A 159 20.13 -0.13 -0.57
N LEU A 160 19.22 -0.15 0.42
CA LEU A 160 17.89 -0.71 0.32
C LEU A 160 16.87 0.20 1.01
N GLN A 161 15.85 0.64 0.27
CA GLN A 161 14.60 1.11 0.82
C GLN A 161 13.60 -0.05 0.87
N VAL A 162 12.82 -0.14 1.94
CA VAL A 162 11.68 -1.05 2.03
C VAL A 162 10.43 -0.23 2.30
N SER A 163 9.52 -0.15 1.34
CA SER A 163 8.21 0.48 1.58
C SER A 163 7.20 -0.58 2.01
N LEU A 164 6.58 -0.36 3.17
CA LEU A 164 5.64 -1.28 3.78
C LEU A 164 4.21 -0.89 3.37
N HIS A 165 3.59 -1.74 2.57
CA HIS A 165 2.24 -1.54 2.04
C HIS A 165 1.27 -2.61 2.49
N GLY A 166 0.01 -2.46 2.12
CA GLY A 166 -0.98 -3.49 2.38
C GLY A 166 -2.15 -3.44 1.43
N THR A 167 -2.80 -4.58 1.31
CA THR A 167 -4.03 -4.71 0.54
C THR A 167 -5.17 -4.98 1.49
N ASP A 168 -6.34 -4.39 1.25
CA ASP A 168 -7.51 -4.69 2.08
C ASP A 168 -7.85 -6.19 1.93
N LEU A 169 -8.03 -6.66 0.70
CA LEU A 169 -8.34 -8.05 0.39
C LEU A 169 -7.47 -8.56 -0.76
N GLY A 170 -6.79 -9.69 -0.58
CA GLY A 170 -6.00 -10.32 -1.64
C GLY A 170 -4.99 -11.33 -1.10
N GLY A 171 -3.78 -11.30 -1.65
CA GLY A 171 -2.64 -12.07 -1.19
C GLY A 171 -1.46 -11.14 -0.88
N SER A 172 -0.35 -11.74 -0.45
CA SER A 172 0.91 -11.02 -0.29
C SER A 172 1.73 -11.13 -1.57
N TRP A 173 2.47 -10.08 -1.89
CA TRP A 173 3.40 -10.02 -3.02
C TRP A 173 4.46 -8.95 -2.76
N VAL A 174 5.49 -8.93 -3.61
CA VAL A 174 6.61 -8.00 -3.54
C VAL A 174 6.84 -7.39 -4.90
N GLN A 175 7.04 -6.08 -4.91
CA GLN A 175 7.49 -5.33 -6.08
C GLN A 175 8.91 -4.84 -5.83
N LEU A 176 9.80 -5.06 -6.79
CA LEU A 176 11.20 -4.70 -6.69
C LEU A 176 11.55 -3.69 -7.79
N THR A 177 12.11 -2.55 -7.42
CA THR A 177 12.63 -1.60 -8.42
C THR A 177 13.92 -2.10 -9.12
N ARG A 178 14.58 -3.10 -8.52
CA ARG A 178 15.69 -3.88 -9.06
C ARG A 178 15.70 -5.21 -8.34
N ASP A 179 16.07 -6.28 -9.05
CA ASP A 179 16.10 -7.62 -8.46
C ASP A 179 16.93 -7.70 -7.15
N ILE A 180 16.45 -8.57 -6.26
CA ILE A 180 17.11 -9.01 -5.04
C ILE A 180 17.23 -10.54 -5.14
N PRO A 181 18.33 -11.03 -5.74
CA PRO A 181 18.49 -12.46 -6.01
C PRO A 181 18.30 -13.32 -4.76
N GLY A 182 17.42 -14.31 -4.86
CA GLY A 182 17.11 -15.25 -3.78
C GLY A 182 16.03 -14.78 -2.80
N LEU A 183 15.41 -13.60 -2.97
CA LEU A 183 14.32 -13.13 -2.09
C LEU A 183 13.05 -13.98 -2.18
N ALA A 184 12.77 -14.59 -3.33
CA ALA A 184 11.51 -15.29 -3.57
C ALA A 184 11.29 -16.49 -2.64
N GLU A 185 12.33 -17.26 -2.32
CA GLU A 185 12.21 -18.41 -1.41
C GLU A 185 11.81 -18.02 0.03
N PRO A 186 12.55 -17.13 0.73
CA PRO A 186 12.20 -16.76 2.09
C PRO A 186 10.87 -16.00 2.17
N PHE A 187 10.51 -15.24 1.13
CA PHE A 187 9.19 -14.62 1.00
C PHE A 187 8.07 -15.67 0.95
N ALA A 188 8.14 -16.60 -0.02
CA ALA A 188 7.11 -17.63 -0.20
C ALA A 188 7.02 -18.57 1.01
N LYS A 189 8.17 -18.93 1.62
CA LYS A 189 8.22 -19.73 2.84
C LYS A 189 7.52 -19.04 4.00
N SER A 190 7.79 -17.75 4.21
CA SER A 190 7.14 -16.95 5.25
C SER A 190 5.62 -16.90 5.04
N ALA A 191 5.16 -16.71 3.81
CA ALA A 191 3.74 -16.69 3.46
C ALA A 191 3.07 -18.04 3.76
N ALA A 192 3.70 -19.14 3.35
CA ALA A 192 3.20 -20.50 3.59
C ALA A 192 3.10 -20.85 5.09
N GLU A 193 4.13 -20.54 5.88
CA GLU A 193 4.14 -20.79 7.33
C GLU A 193 3.07 -20.00 8.10
N LEU A 194 2.67 -18.84 7.58
CA LEU A 194 1.67 -17.94 8.18
C LEU A 194 0.27 -18.08 7.54
N HIS A 195 0.12 -19.03 6.61
CA HIS A 195 -1.10 -19.27 5.83
C HIS A 195 -1.60 -18.04 5.06
N ILE A 196 -0.69 -17.26 4.49
CA ILE A 196 -0.99 -16.10 3.64
C ILE A 196 -0.83 -16.53 2.17
N PRO A 197 -1.87 -16.39 1.32
CA PRO A 197 -1.76 -16.65 -0.12
C PRO A 197 -0.72 -15.73 -0.76
N VAL A 198 0.02 -16.25 -1.73
CA VAL A 198 0.93 -15.45 -2.54
C VAL A 198 0.19 -15.00 -3.79
N GLU A 199 0.05 -13.69 -3.99
CA GLU A 199 -0.63 -13.13 -5.14
C GLU A 199 0.30 -13.13 -6.35
N THR A 200 0.22 -14.18 -7.17
CA THR A 200 1.18 -14.41 -8.28
C THR A 200 0.91 -13.60 -9.53
N GLY A 201 -0.26 -12.95 -9.60
CA GLY A 201 -0.71 -12.19 -10.76
C GLY A 201 -1.25 -10.81 -10.37
N ALA A 202 -0.59 -10.14 -9.43
CA ALA A 202 -1.00 -8.84 -8.92
C ALA A 202 -1.27 -7.84 -10.06
N SER A 203 -2.43 -7.17 -10.03
CA SER A 203 -2.82 -6.20 -11.07
C SER A 203 -1.75 -5.12 -11.29
N ASP A 204 -1.15 -4.64 -10.20
CA ASP A 204 -0.23 -3.51 -10.23
C ASP A 204 1.14 -3.88 -10.83
N ALA A 205 1.44 -5.17 -10.90
CA ALA A 205 2.62 -5.74 -11.55
C ALA A 205 2.28 -6.55 -12.81
N ALA A 206 1.11 -6.31 -13.41
CA ALA A 206 0.68 -7.00 -14.63
C ALA A 206 1.73 -6.82 -15.74
N GLY A 207 2.16 -7.94 -16.33
CA GLY A 207 3.18 -7.97 -17.39
C GLY A 207 4.62 -7.78 -16.92
N TRP A 208 4.87 -7.65 -15.61
CA TRP A 208 6.22 -7.48 -15.09
C TRP A 208 6.94 -8.82 -14.97
N PRO A 209 8.26 -8.86 -15.21
CA PRO A 209 9.04 -10.07 -14.95
C PRO A 209 8.95 -10.47 -13.48
N ALA A 210 8.81 -11.76 -13.23
CA ALA A 210 8.81 -12.34 -11.89
C ALA A 210 10.09 -13.16 -11.66
N THR A 211 10.72 -13.00 -10.49
CA THR A 211 11.89 -13.81 -10.09
C THR A 211 11.51 -15.00 -9.20
N GLY A 212 10.24 -15.07 -8.82
CA GLY A 212 9.56 -16.21 -8.23
C GLY A 212 8.10 -15.88 -7.94
N PRO A 213 7.32 -16.81 -7.35
CA PRO A 213 5.91 -16.59 -7.05
C PRO A 213 5.69 -15.31 -6.22
N GLY A 214 4.91 -14.38 -6.77
CA GLY A 214 4.57 -13.11 -6.13
C GLY A 214 5.74 -12.14 -5.94
N VAL A 215 6.89 -12.35 -6.58
CA VAL A 215 8.03 -11.41 -6.54
C VAL A 215 8.26 -10.86 -7.94
N HIS A 216 7.83 -9.63 -8.16
CA HIS A 216 7.86 -8.93 -9.45
C HIS A 216 8.94 -7.86 -9.47
N VAL A 217 9.62 -7.71 -10.59
CA VAL A 217 10.67 -6.71 -10.79
C VAL A 217 10.19 -5.67 -11.80
N MET A 218 10.37 -4.38 -11.50
CA MET A 218 10.10 -3.30 -12.42
C MET A 218 10.83 -3.57 -13.74
N PRO A 219 10.15 -3.43 -14.89
CA PRO A 219 10.79 -3.62 -16.16
C PRO A 219 11.77 -2.48 -16.46
N GLU A 220 12.75 -2.76 -17.32
CA GLU A 220 13.71 -1.77 -17.82
C GLU A 220 13.01 -0.61 -18.55
N PRO A 221 13.65 0.57 -18.64
CA PRO A 221 13.12 1.70 -19.40
C PRO A 221 12.73 1.31 -20.83
N GLY A 222 11.52 1.71 -21.25
CA GLY A 222 10.98 1.41 -22.58
C GLY A 222 10.01 0.24 -22.66
N ALA A 223 9.80 -0.52 -21.58
CA ALA A 223 8.70 -1.49 -21.53
C ALA A 223 7.32 -0.80 -21.56
N GLU A 224 6.37 -1.41 -22.26
CA GLU A 224 4.98 -0.96 -22.33
C GLU A 224 4.26 -1.24 -21.00
N ALA A 225 3.50 -0.26 -20.52
CA ALA A 225 2.65 -0.42 -19.35
C ALA A 225 1.45 -1.32 -19.68
N ALA A 226 1.12 -2.27 -18.80
CA ALA A 226 -0.05 -3.13 -18.98
C ALA A 226 -1.38 -2.36 -18.95
N PHE A 227 -1.42 -1.26 -18.20
CA PHE A 227 -2.58 -0.36 -18.08
C PHE A 227 -2.18 1.09 -18.38
N PRO A 228 -1.99 1.46 -19.66
CA PRO A 228 -1.46 2.76 -20.05
C PRO A 228 -2.40 3.94 -19.73
N SER A 229 -3.66 3.67 -19.38
CA SER A 229 -4.61 4.71 -18.98
C SER A 229 -4.41 5.19 -17.53
N LEU A 230 -3.75 4.40 -16.69
CA LEU A 230 -3.42 4.81 -15.33
C LEU A 230 -2.26 5.81 -15.38
N PRO A 231 -2.29 6.87 -14.56
CA PRO A 231 -1.21 7.86 -14.51
C PRO A 231 0.04 7.35 -13.76
N ASP A 232 0.07 6.05 -13.44
CA ASP A 232 0.97 5.42 -12.50
C ASP A 232 2.24 4.93 -13.21
N ASP A 233 3.21 5.83 -13.41
CA ASP A 233 4.58 5.41 -13.74
C ASP A 233 5.41 5.28 -12.47
N ALA A 234 5.54 4.06 -11.96
CA ALA A 234 6.30 3.77 -10.75
C ALA A 234 7.78 4.17 -10.85
N ARG A 235 8.34 4.37 -12.05
CA ARG A 235 9.72 4.86 -12.25
C ARG A 235 9.89 6.32 -11.87
N HIS A 236 8.81 7.10 -11.90
CA HIS A 236 8.79 8.49 -11.45
C HIS A 236 8.37 8.62 -9.98
N SER A 237 7.99 7.52 -9.32
CA SER A 237 7.66 7.51 -7.90
C SER A 237 8.91 7.71 -7.03
N THR A 238 8.70 8.02 -5.74
CA THR A 238 9.81 8.07 -4.78
C THR A 238 10.52 6.73 -4.60
N TRP A 239 9.87 5.60 -4.94
CA TRP A 239 10.49 4.28 -4.86
C TRP A 239 11.73 4.18 -5.74
N HIS A 240 11.79 4.88 -6.87
CA HIS A 240 12.96 4.84 -7.75
C HIS A 240 14.08 5.82 -7.31
N HIS A 241 13.80 6.73 -6.37
CA HIS A 241 14.73 7.81 -5.98
C HIS A 241 16.05 7.27 -5.42
N ALA A 242 16.02 6.14 -4.71
CA ALA A 242 17.23 5.48 -4.18
C ALA A 242 18.23 5.04 -5.26
N HIS A 243 17.79 4.82 -6.51
CA HIS A 243 18.65 4.42 -7.62
C HIS A 243 19.70 5.47 -7.97
N ARG A 244 19.42 6.76 -7.67
CA ARG A 244 20.40 7.86 -7.81
C ARG A 244 21.71 7.58 -7.06
N TYR A 245 21.64 6.77 -6.01
CA TYR A 245 22.77 6.41 -5.15
C TYR A 245 23.19 4.95 -5.30
N GLY A 246 22.72 4.26 -6.33
CA GLY A 246 22.95 2.83 -6.56
C GLY A 246 22.09 1.90 -5.69
N GLY A 247 21.23 2.46 -4.83
CA GLY A 247 20.27 1.73 -4.01
C GLY A 247 19.13 1.14 -4.82
N ARG A 248 18.30 0.34 -4.14
CA ARG A 248 17.08 -0.25 -4.69
C ARG A 248 15.96 -0.19 -3.64
N THR A 249 14.74 -0.40 -4.09
CA THR A 249 13.54 -0.42 -3.25
C THR A 249 12.78 -1.72 -3.41
N ALA A 250 12.37 -2.30 -2.28
CA ALA A 250 11.39 -3.39 -2.19
C ALA A 250 10.09 -2.86 -1.58
N ILE A 251 8.98 -3.07 -2.27
CA ILE A 251 7.63 -2.73 -1.81
C ILE A 251 7.01 -4.06 -1.36
N VAL A 252 6.64 -4.16 -0.09
CA VAL A 252 6.16 -5.42 0.51
C VAL A 252 4.69 -5.29 0.88
N GLU A 253 3.85 -6.01 0.16
CA GLU A 253 2.40 -5.99 0.30
C GLU A 253 1.93 -7.12 1.21
N VAL A 254 1.06 -6.82 2.17
CA VAL A 254 0.44 -7.82 3.04
C VAL A 254 -1.08 -7.63 3.10
N PRO A 255 -1.88 -8.70 3.02
CA PRO A 255 -3.34 -8.58 3.06
C PRO A 255 -3.85 -8.44 4.49
N MET A 256 -4.87 -7.59 4.66
CA MET A 256 -5.68 -7.56 5.88
C MET A 256 -6.69 -8.73 5.89
N TRP A 257 -7.37 -8.95 4.77
CA TRP A 257 -8.13 -10.16 4.48
C TRP A 257 -7.50 -10.94 3.34
N ALA A 258 -7.31 -12.24 3.54
CA ALA A 258 -6.74 -13.12 2.54
C ALA A 258 -7.83 -13.84 1.72
N SER A 259 -7.48 -14.21 0.49
CA SER A 259 -8.29 -15.06 -0.38
C SER A 259 -7.41 -15.99 -1.22
N ASP A 260 -7.78 -17.25 -1.35
CA ASP A 260 -7.08 -18.21 -2.21
C ASP A 260 -7.46 -18.04 -3.70
N LEU A 261 -8.28 -17.05 -4.05
CA LEU A 261 -8.62 -16.77 -5.46
C LEU A 261 -7.52 -16.03 -6.22
N VAL A 262 -6.46 -15.61 -5.53
CA VAL A 262 -5.36 -14.82 -6.11
C VAL A 262 -4.03 -15.59 -6.17
N ASP A 263 -4.02 -16.86 -5.75
CA ASP A 263 -2.83 -17.72 -5.78
C ASP A 263 -2.95 -18.94 -6.70
N ASP A 264 -4.07 -19.11 -7.41
CA ASP A 264 -4.30 -20.22 -8.35
C ASP A 264 -3.52 -20.02 -9.67
N PRO A 265 -2.46 -20.81 -9.93
CA PRO A 265 -1.62 -20.65 -11.11
C PRO A 265 -2.22 -21.30 -12.36
N ALA A 266 -3.39 -21.95 -12.28
CA ALA A 266 -3.99 -22.62 -13.42
C ALA A 266 -4.28 -21.61 -14.55
N PRO A 267 -4.06 -21.98 -15.82
CA PRO A 267 -4.46 -21.15 -16.95
C PRO A 267 -5.96 -20.84 -16.90
N HIS A 268 -6.32 -19.57 -17.08
CA HIS A 268 -7.73 -19.19 -17.11
C HIS A 268 -8.36 -19.63 -18.44
N PRO A 269 -9.55 -20.28 -18.46
CA PRO A 269 -10.10 -20.87 -19.68
C PRO A 269 -10.64 -19.86 -20.70
N ALA A 270 -11.03 -18.65 -20.26
CA ALA A 270 -11.54 -17.59 -21.12
C ALA A 270 -11.27 -16.18 -20.53
N PRO A 271 -9.99 -15.76 -20.43
CA PRO A 271 -9.59 -14.55 -19.70
C PRO A 271 -10.16 -13.29 -20.35
N ASP A 272 -10.23 -13.22 -21.68
CA ASP A 272 -10.83 -12.13 -22.44
C ASP A 272 -12.30 -11.90 -22.03
N ARG A 273 -13.09 -12.98 -21.93
CA ARG A 273 -14.49 -12.91 -21.55
C ARG A 273 -14.66 -12.57 -20.07
N ALA A 274 -13.70 -12.94 -19.22
CA ALA A 274 -13.70 -12.54 -17.82
C ALA A 274 -13.40 -11.04 -17.69
N LEU A 275 -12.30 -10.55 -18.27
CA LEU A 275 -11.91 -9.14 -18.21
C LEU A 275 -12.99 -8.22 -18.77
N ARG A 276 -13.63 -8.55 -19.90
CA ARG A 276 -14.78 -7.78 -20.43
C ARG A 276 -15.93 -7.67 -19.43
N ARG A 277 -16.24 -8.74 -18.69
CA ARG A 277 -17.28 -8.74 -17.65
C ARG A 277 -16.85 -7.89 -16.44
N LEU A 278 -15.58 -7.95 -16.05
CA LEU A 278 -15.03 -7.12 -14.98
C LEU A 278 -15.04 -5.64 -15.36
N ALA A 279 -14.66 -5.30 -16.58
CA ALA A 279 -14.72 -3.93 -17.12
C ALA A 279 -16.16 -3.39 -17.12
N GLN A 280 -17.13 -4.17 -17.62
CA GLN A 280 -18.55 -3.79 -17.61
C GLN A 280 -19.07 -3.55 -16.19
N ARG A 281 -18.72 -4.42 -15.23
CA ARG A 281 -19.08 -4.22 -13.83
C ARG A 281 -18.44 -2.97 -13.26
N LEU A 282 -17.14 -2.79 -13.47
CA LEU A 282 -16.40 -1.62 -12.98
C LEU A 282 -17.04 -0.33 -13.47
N SER A 283 -17.33 -0.22 -14.78
CA SER A 283 -18.01 0.95 -15.34
C SER A 283 -19.39 1.16 -14.73
N ARG A 284 -20.22 0.10 -14.62
CA ARG A 284 -21.56 0.20 -14.05
C ARG A 284 -21.53 0.65 -12.60
N ASP A 285 -20.71 0.02 -11.78
CA ASP A 285 -20.67 0.29 -10.33
C ASP A 285 -20.11 1.70 -10.08
N THR A 286 -19.13 2.16 -10.85
CA THR A 286 -18.64 3.55 -10.78
C THR A 286 -19.68 4.58 -11.25
N LEU A 287 -20.46 4.28 -12.31
CA LEU A 287 -21.54 5.16 -12.75
C LEU A 287 -22.59 5.37 -11.65
N LEU A 288 -22.89 4.35 -10.83
CA LEU A 288 -23.79 4.51 -9.69
C LEU A 288 -23.24 5.50 -8.64
N VAL A 289 -21.92 5.47 -8.39
CA VAL A 289 -21.26 6.43 -7.49
C VAL A 289 -21.29 7.84 -8.10
N GLU A 290 -21.03 7.95 -9.40
CA GLU A 290 -21.05 9.22 -10.12
C GLU A 290 -22.45 9.84 -10.16
N GLU A 291 -23.50 9.06 -10.40
CA GLU A 291 -24.90 9.52 -10.36
C GLU A 291 -25.25 10.12 -9.00
N ILE A 292 -24.88 9.45 -7.91
CA ILE A 292 -25.11 9.94 -6.54
C ILE A 292 -24.29 11.20 -6.29
N LEU A 293 -23.02 11.22 -6.69
CA LEU A 293 -22.18 12.41 -6.59
C LEU A 293 -22.83 13.60 -7.30
N GLN A 294 -23.20 13.45 -8.57
CA GLN A 294 -23.80 14.53 -9.37
C GLN A 294 -25.15 15.00 -8.80
N SER A 295 -25.96 14.08 -8.27
CA SER A 295 -27.19 14.42 -7.55
C SER A 295 -26.92 15.30 -6.33
N ALA A 296 -25.87 14.99 -5.56
CA ALA A 296 -25.52 15.69 -4.32
C ALA A 296 -24.76 17.02 -4.54
N LEU A 297 -24.02 17.18 -5.63
CA LEU A 297 -23.18 18.37 -5.87
C LEU A 297 -23.89 19.72 -5.68
N PRO A 298 -25.12 19.95 -6.16
CA PRO A 298 -25.83 21.23 -5.94
C PRO A 298 -26.11 21.54 -4.46
N ARG A 299 -26.11 20.51 -3.59
CA ARG A 299 -26.33 20.62 -2.14
C ARG A 299 -25.02 20.67 -1.36
N LEU A 300 -23.87 20.47 -2.02
CA LEU A 300 -22.54 20.42 -1.43
C LEU A 300 -21.59 21.50 -2.01
N PRO A 301 -21.97 22.79 -2.02
CA PRO A 301 -21.20 23.84 -2.70
C PRO A 301 -19.79 24.07 -2.11
N GLU A 302 -19.56 23.67 -0.86
CA GLU A 302 -18.28 23.84 -0.14
C GLU A 302 -17.49 22.52 0.00
N ALA A 303 -17.98 21.41 -0.56
CA ALA A 303 -17.31 20.12 -0.45
C ALA A 303 -16.15 20.01 -1.45
N ASP A 304 -15.01 20.63 -1.13
CA ASP A 304 -13.72 20.40 -1.84
C ASP A 304 -12.64 19.84 -0.89
N GLY A 305 -13.09 19.23 0.21
CA GLY A 305 -12.23 18.57 1.18
C GLY A 305 -11.50 17.34 0.61
N PRO A 306 -10.53 16.79 1.35
CA PRO A 306 -9.69 15.66 0.91
C PRO A 306 -10.51 14.43 0.46
N LEU A 307 -11.60 14.11 1.17
CA LEU A 307 -12.50 13.00 0.81
C LEU A 307 -13.16 13.21 -0.57
N MET A 308 -13.60 14.43 -0.88
CA MET A 308 -14.22 14.73 -2.17
C MET A 308 -13.20 14.67 -3.30
N ARG A 309 -12.00 15.25 -3.12
CA ARG A 309 -10.93 15.20 -4.13
C ARG A 309 -10.50 13.75 -4.42
N ALA A 310 -10.34 12.94 -3.38
CA ALA A 310 -10.03 11.52 -3.52
C ALA A 310 -11.16 10.72 -4.20
N THR A 311 -12.42 11.00 -3.88
CA THR A 311 -13.59 10.39 -4.54
C THR A 311 -13.58 10.69 -6.04
N ARG A 312 -13.45 11.97 -6.41
CA ARG A 312 -13.43 12.40 -7.81
C ARG A 312 -12.27 11.79 -8.58
N TRP A 313 -11.09 11.72 -7.94
CA TRP A 313 -9.92 11.05 -8.52
C TRP A 313 -10.20 9.58 -8.82
N ALA A 314 -10.71 8.82 -7.84
CA ALA A 314 -11.00 7.39 -8.01
C ALA A 314 -12.03 7.12 -9.12
N VAL A 315 -13.09 7.95 -9.20
CA VAL A 315 -14.10 7.86 -10.28
C VAL A 315 -13.48 8.16 -11.64
N ALA A 316 -12.61 9.18 -11.74
CA ALA A 316 -12.01 9.60 -12.99
C ALA A 316 -11.03 8.58 -13.61
N LEU A 317 -10.46 7.67 -12.82
CA LEU A 317 -9.56 6.61 -13.31
C LEU A 317 -10.30 5.52 -14.11
N VAL A 318 -11.58 5.31 -13.81
CA VAL A 318 -12.31 4.11 -14.23
C VAL A 318 -12.54 4.00 -15.74
N PRO A 319 -12.92 5.06 -16.49
CA PRO A 319 -13.17 4.93 -17.93
C PRO A 319 -11.94 4.43 -18.70
N GLY A 320 -10.76 4.93 -18.35
CA GLY A 320 -9.49 4.49 -18.93
C GLY A 320 -9.19 3.03 -18.58
N LEU A 321 -9.22 2.71 -17.30
CA LEU A 321 -8.89 1.36 -16.80
C LEU A 321 -9.84 0.29 -17.37
N ALA A 322 -11.13 0.59 -17.43
CA ALA A 322 -12.10 -0.31 -18.06
C ALA A 322 -11.82 -0.51 -19.55
N GLY A 323 -11.33 0.52 -20.25
CA GLY A 323 -10.88 0.45 -21.64
C GLY A 323 -9.65 -0.44 -21.83
N ASP A 324 -8.67 -0.35 -20.93
CA ASP A 324 -7.47 -1.20 -20.97
C ASP A 324 -7.82 -2.68 -20.84
N TRP A 325 -8.79 -3.04 -19.99
CA TRP A 325 -9.27 -4.43 -19.84
C TRP A 325 -10.07 -4.97 -21.02
N LEU A 326 -10.39 -4.14 -22.02
CA LEU A 326 -10.97 -4.60 -23.28
C LEU A 326 -9.91 -5.04 -24.30
N GLN A 327 -8.64 -4.72 -24.04
CA GLN A 327 -7.51 -5.22 -24.83
C GLN A 327 -7.29 -6.73 -24.57
N PRO A 328 -6.62 -7.45 -25.49
CA PRO A 328 -6.29 -8.84 -25.27
C PRO A 328 -5.49 -9.03 -23.96
N PRO A 329 -5.88 -9.97 -23.08
CA PRO A 329 -5.10 -10.28 -21.89
C PRO A 329 -3.74 -10.89 -22.25
N PRO A 330 -2.80 -10.96 -21.29
CA PRO A 330 -1.57 -11.74 -21.43
C PRO A 330 -1.87 -13.18 -21.90
N PRO A 331 -1.10 -13.76 -22.83
CA PRO A 331 -1.33 -15.12 -23.33
C PRO A 331 -1.33 -16.22 -22.26
N ASP A 332 -0.64 -15.96 -21.15
CA ASP A 332 -0.46 -16.82 -19.98
C ASP A 332 -1.35 -16.39 -18.79
N ALA A 333 -2.42 -15.64 -19.05
CA ALA A 333 -3.36 -15.22 -18.00
C ALA A 333 -3.87 -16.40 -17.17
N THR A 334 -3.57 -16.36 -15.87
CA THR A 334 -3.96 -17.38 -14.88
C THR A 334 -5.27 -17.04 -14.18
N MET A 335 -5.80 -18.01 -13.44
CA MET A 335 -6.91 -17.80 -12.52
C MET A 335 -6.57 -16.71 -11.49
N ALA A 336 -5.35 -16.72 -10.93
CA ALA A 336 -4.83 -15.70 -10.03
C ALA A 336 -4.85 -14.28 -10.62
N TYR A 337 -4.39 -14.11 -11.86
CA TYR A 337 -4.40 -12.81 -12.55
C TYR A 337 -5.81 -12.24 -12.69
N VAL A 338 -6.75 -13.06 -13.17
CA VAL A 338 -8.16 -12.65 -13.29
C VAL A 338 -8.78 -12.40 -11.90
N GLY A 339 -8.41 -13.19 -10.89
CA GLY A 339 -8.81 -13.01 -9.50
C GLY A 339 -8.35 -11.68 -8.90
N SER A 340 -7.09 -11.31 -9.14
CA SER A 340 -6.52 -10.02 -8.73
C SER A 340 -7.28 -8.85 -9.36
N ILE A 341 -7.58 -8.92 -10.67
CA ILE A 341 -8.38 -7.89 -11.36
C ILE A 341 -9.84 -7.87 -10.84
N ASP A 342 -10.44 -9.03 -10.52
CA ASP A 342 -11.78 -9.09 -9.90
C ASP A 342 -11.78 -8.39 -8.53
N ALA A 343 -10.71 -8.51 -7.74
CA ALA A 343 -10.57 -7.80 -6.47
C ALA A 343 -10.41 -6.29 -6.67
N PHE A 344 -9.48 -5.89 -7.54
CA PHE A 344 -9.19 -4.47 -7.81
C PHE A 344 -10.41 -3.72 -8.38
N SER A 345 -11.13 -4.34 -9.31
CA SER A 345 -12.35 -3.78 -9.91
C SER A 345 -13.53 -3.61 -8.95
N ARG A 346 -13.56 -4.32 -7.81
CA ARG A 346 -14.57 -4.11 -6.75
C ARG A 346 -14.15 -3.02 -5.80
N ARG A 347 -12.87 -3.02 -5.46
CA ARG A 347 -12.24 -2.09 -4.53
C ARG A 347 -12.36 -0.64 -5.01
N LEU A 348 -12.09 -0.35 -6.29
CA LEU A 348 -12.05 1.02 -6.78
C LEU A 348 -13.39 1.80 -6.59
N PRO A 349 -14.54 1.32 -7.08
CA PRO A 349 -15.83 1.98 -6.83
C PRO A 349 -16.24 1.95 -5.35
N LEU A 350 -15.95 0.86 -4.63
CA LEU A 350 -16.24 0.75 -3.20
C LEU A 350 -15.51 1.81 -2.37
N ARG A 351 -14.22 2.04 -2.66
CA ARG A 351 -13.41 3.09 -1.99
C ARG A 351 -13.96 4.48 -2.28
N ALA A 352 -14.32 4.77 -3.54
CA ALA A 352 -14.94 6.04 -3.91
C ALA A 352 -16.28 6.25 -3.19
N ALA A 353 -17.15 5.23 -3.19
CA ALA A 353 -18.43 5.25 -2.48
C ALA A 353 -18.27 5.45 -0.97
N ALA A 354 -17.30 4.77 -0.35
CA ALA A 354 -17.03 4.89 1.07
C ALA A 354 -16.57 6.30 1.48
N MET A 355 -15.71 6.93 0.67
CA MET A 355 -15.28 8.32 0.92
C MET A 355 -16.41 9.31 0.69
N LEU A 356 -17.19 9.14 -0.39
CA LEU A 356 -18.36 9.97 -0.67
C LEU A 356 -19.42 9.85 0.43
N LEU A 357 -19.67 8.63 0.93
CA LEU A 357 -20.62 8.39 2.02
C LEU A 357 -20.29 9.20 3.26
N ARG A 358 -19.00 9.33 3.58
CA ARG A 358 -18.57 10.16 4.71
C ARG A 358 -18.88 11.64 4.48
N VAL A 359 -18.65 12.15 3.26
CA VAL A 359 -19.00 13.53 2.91
C VAL A 359 -20.51 13.77 3.02
N LEU A 360 -21.32 12.84 2.49
CA LEU A 360 -22.78 12.95 2.55
C LEU A 360 -23.30 12.90 3.99
N LYS A 361 -22.73 12.03 4.83
CA LYS A 361 -23.09 11.94 6.26
C LYS A 361 -22.72 13.20 7.04
N GLU A 362 -21.57 13.81 6.75
CA GLU A 362 -21.15 15.06 7.40
C GLU A 362 -22.06 16.24 7.01
N ALA A 363 -22.62 16.21 5.80
CA ALA A 363 -23.53 17.22 5.29
C ALA A 363 -25.02 16.93 5.55
N ASP A 364 -25.36 15.86 6.28
CA ASP A 364 -26.74 15.38 6.46
C ASP A 364 -27.53 15.23 5.14
N ASP A 365 -26.86 14.81 4.06
CA ASP A 365 -27.46 14.70 2.72
C ASP A 365 -28.36 13.44 2.60
N PRO A 366 -29.57 13.55 2.01
CA PRO A 366 -30.51 12.42 1.89
C PRO A 366 -29.97 11.25 1.04
N ASP A 367 -29.05 11.49 0.11
CA ASP A 367 -28.45 10.43 -0.70
C ASP A 367 -27.47 9.54 0.12
N ALA A 368 -27.13 9.93 1.36
CA ALA A 368 -26.29 9.14 2.26
C ALA A 368 -26.87 7.74 2.54
N GLU A 369 -28.19 7.63 2.76
CA GLU A 369 -28.84 6.34 3.06
C GLU A 369 -28.73 5.37 1.88
N ARG A 370 -29.01 5.86 0.66
CA ARG A 370 -28.87 5.08 -0.58
C ARG A 370 -27.44 4.59 -0.76
N LEU A 371 -26.45 5.47 -0.54
CA LEU A 371 -25.05 5.12 -0.70
C LEU A 371 -24.57 4.16 0.41
N GLU A 372 -25.07 4.27 1.64
CA GLU A 372 -24.79 3.34 2.73
C GLU A 372 -25.27 1.93 2.42
N GLN A 373 -26.46 1.78 1.84
CA GLN A 373 -27.00 0.49 1.39
C GLN A 373 -26.10 -0.13 0.30
N LEU A 374 -25.64 0.67 -0.67
CA LEU A 374 -24.71 0.22 -1.71
C LEU A 374 -23.36 -0.23 -1.13
N VAL A 375 -22.74 0.59 -0.27
CA VAL A 375 -21.45 0.25 0.39
C VAL A 375 -21.58 -1.02 1.21
N THR A 376 -22.67 -1.18 1.97
CA THR A 376 -22.96 -2.38 2.76
C THR A 376 -23.06 -3.61 1.84
N HIS A 377 -23.89 -3.55 0.81
CA HIS A 377 -24.08 -4.64 -0.14
C HIS A 377 -22.78 -5.01 -0.86
N TRP A 378 -22.00 -4.03 -1.30
CA TRP A 378 -20.72 -4.28 -1.98
C TRP A 378 -19.66 -4.87 -1.05
N CYS A 379 -19.61 -4.45 0.22
CA CYS A 379 -18.73 -5.06 1.22
C CYS A 379 -19.08 -6.54 1.44
N ASP A 380 -20.36 -6.85 1.63
CA ASP A 380 -20.83 -8.22 1.84
C ASP A 380 -20.56 -9.10 0.62
N ALA A 381 -20.91 -8.61 -0.58
CA ALA A 381 -20.66 -9.31 -1.83
C ALA A 381 -19.17 -9.51 -2.12
N PHE A 382 -18.31 -8.56 -1.73
CA PHE A 382 -16.87 -8.69 -1.89
C PHE A 382 -16.30 -9.74 -0.93
N ALA A 383 -16.69 -9.69 0.35
CA ALA A 383 -16.30 -10.67 1.35
C ALA A 383 -16.73 -12.10 0.97
N GLU A 384 -17.98 -12.27 0.53
CA GLU A 384 -18.52 -13.56 0.13
C GLU A 384 -17.82 -14.11 -1.12
N ARG A 385 -17.68 -13.27 -2.17
CA ARG A 385 -17.07 -13.67 -3.45
C ARG A 385 -15.67 -14.23 -3.26
N PHE A 386 -14.90 -13.61 -2.38
CA PHE A 386 -13.49 -13.95 -2.12
C PHE A 386 -13.30 -14.83 -0.90
N ARG A 387 -14.38 -15.22 -0.20
CA ARG A 387 -14.30 -15.97 1.07
C ARG A 387 -13.28 -15.32 2.01
N ALA A 388 -13.39 -14.00 2.15
CA ALA A 388 -12.43 -13.17 2.84
C ALA A 388 -12.17 -13.69 4.26
N ARG A 389 -10.92 -14.05 4.55
CA ARG A 389 -10.50 -14.46 5.90
C ARG A 389 -9.57 -13.44 6.52
N TRP A 390 -9.84 -13.07 7.76
CA TRP A 390 -8.94 -12.21 8.51
C TRP A 390 -7.56 -12.86 8.62
N VAL A 391 -6.51 -12.09 8.29
CA VAL A 391 -5.13 -12.46 8.61
C VAL A 391 -4.82 -11.86 9.97
N PRO A 392 -4.46 -12.65 11.00
CA PRO A 392 -4.09 -12.10 12.30
C PRO A 392 -3.03 -11.00 12.17
N LEU A 393 -3.15 -9.91 12.93
CA LEU A 393 -2.21 -8.79 12.85
C LEU A 393 -0.77 -9.25 13.08
N GLU A 394 -0.56 -10.17 14.02
CA GLU A 394 0.76 -10.77 14.26
C GLU A 394 1.34 -11.48 13.02
N HIS A 395 0.50 -12.11 12.19
CA HIS A 395 0.93 -12.78 10.97
C HIS A 395 1.22 -11.75 9.87
N GLN A 396 0.42 -10.68 9.77
CA GLN A 396 0.70 -9.57 8.84
C GLN A 396 2.08 -8.95 9.14
N VAL A 397 2.32 -8.65 10.42
CA VAL A 397 3.56 -8.05 10.94
C VAL A 397 4.75 -8.98 10.78
N GLU A 398 4.61 -10.24 11.18
CA GLU A 398 5.70 -11.21 11.10
C GLU A 398 6.07 -11.50 9.65
N HIS A 399 5.08 -11.61 8.75
CA HIS A 399 5.35 -11.83 7.32
C HIS A 399 6.16 -10.67 6.72
N GLN A 400 5.69 -9.42 6.86
CA GLN A 400 6.43 -8.26 6.35
C GLN A 400 7.81 -8.11 7.00
N SER A 401 7.92 -8.39 8.30
CA SER A 401 9.20 -8.32 9.03
C SER A 401 10.22 -9.35 8.50
N ARG A 402 9.79 -10.60 8.28
CA ARG A 402 10.63 -11.67 7.71
C ARG A 402 11.10 -11.31 6.30
N THR A 403 10.18 -10.84 5.46
CA THR A 403 10.48 -10.43 4.09
C THR A 403 11.45 -9.25 4.06
N THR A 404 11.27 -8.26 4.94
CA THR A 404 12.18 -7.11 5.07
C THR A 404 13.59 -7.53 5.47
N VAL A 405 13.73 -8.39 6.49
CA VAL A 405 15.05 -8.88 6.93
C VAL A 405 15.71 -9.75 5.86
N ALA A 406 14.93 -10.57 5.14
CA ALA A 406 15.44 -11.34 4.01
C ALA A 406 15.95 -10.42 2.89
N ALA A 407 15.17 -9.40 2.52
CA ALA A 407 15.56 -8.42 1.50
C ALA A 407 16.88 -7.71 1.86
N VAL A 408 17.04 -7.30 3.12
CA VAL A 408 18.30 -6.72 3.62
C VAL A 408 19.45 -7.71 3.47
N ARG A 409 19.33 -8.93 4.00
CA ARG A 409 20.40 -9.95 3.95
C ARG A 409 20.82 -10.30 2.54
N HIS A 410 19.86 -10.52 1.64
CA HIS A 410 20.14 -10.84 0.23
C HIS A 410 20.75 -9.65 -0.52
N THR A 411 20.36 -8.42 -0.19
CA THR A 411 20.97 -7.23 -0.80
C THR A 411 22.39 -7.01 -0.31
N LEU A 412 22.68 -7.26 0.97
CA LEU A 412 24.04 -7.21 1.52
C LEU A 412 24.95 -8.25 0.86
N ALA A 413 24.48 -9.50 0.73
CA ALA A 413 25.25 -10.61 0.15
C ALA A 413 25.51 -10.46 -1.36
N ALA A 414 24.66 -9.72 -2.08
CA ALA A 414 24.85 -9.42 -3.51
C ALA A 414 25.70 -8.16 -3.78
N GLY A 415 26.12 -7.45 -2.72
CA GLY A 415 26.85 -6.18 -2.78
C GLY A 415 28.35 -6.28 -2.53
N ASP A 416 28.88 -7.49 -2.35
CA ASP A 416 30.31 -7.83 -2.40
C ASP A 416 30.67 -8.35 -3.81
#